data_AF-A0A8J1J0F6-F1
#
_entry.id   AF-A0A8J1J0F6-F1
#
_cell.length_a   1.000
_cell.length_b   1.000
_cell.length_c   1.000
_cell.angle_alpha   90.00
_cell.angle_beta   90.00
_cell.angle_gamma   90.00
#
_symmetry.space_group_name_H-M   'P 1'
#
loop_
_entity.id
_entity.type
_entity.pdbx_description
1 polymer ?
#
loop_
_entity_poly.entity_id
_entity_poly.type
_entity_poly.pdbx_seq_one_letter_code
_entity_poly.pdbx_strand_id
1 'polypeptide(L)'
;MGYIRVVTATGTLALGINMPCKSVVFVNDSVYLDALNYRQMSGRAGRRGQDVLGNVFFFTIPLPKVKRLMKSDVPHLKGQFPLSISLVLRLMLLAAKADDKENASAKALSVLKHSLMSFKKPSETKMVKLYFLFCIHFLIHEGYMDQTCNPLDWAGLVTHLHYHEPSNFVFVSFLENGLFHRLCKSESEGSKMFSQSVMETLVLVLANLFGRSYFNSSMLSLKGTFKQSKVFLESLPDDFAAALEDYNSKISAVFGQYLLAVSHLANYEQEYKLPLSQINFSGEECDSELVNHLMNCTKRRSAITPFACLSGNTDYDLFTAANVDSLLLQTVHVSQKHIPVLHLEKTDACGRKLLLNAYALDFFKHGSKDALEEDNRFYRGAAFRILQDFSLCIASISVSLKEMCEDEDDPVVLAFEQLNTLYREKLDTAYPRRRI
;
A
#
# COMPACT_ATOMS: atom_id res chain seq x y z
N MET A 1 -36.69 -18.24 11.17
CA MET A 1 -35.71 -17.93 10.11
C MET A 1 -36.45 -17.79 8.78
N GLY A 2 -36.29 -16.68 8.05
CA GLY A 2 -37.01 -16.45 6.78
C GLY A 2 -37.96 -15.24 6.72
N TYR A 3 -37.88 -14.31 7.68
CA TYR A 3 -38.68 -13.08 7.63
C TYR A 3 -38.29 -12.15 6.47
N ILE A 4 -37.02 -12.21 6.04
CA ILE A 4 -36.50 -11.43 4.94
C ILE A 4 -36.62 -12.24 3.65
N ARG A 5 -37.43 -11.75 2.70
CA ARG A 5 -37.70 -12.41 1.42
C ARG A 5 -36.75 -11.97 0.30
N VAL A 6 -36.21 -10.76 0.39
CA VAL A 6 -35.30 -10.18 -0.61
C VAL A 6 -34.16 -9.49 0.14
N VAL A 7 -32.93 -9.78 -0.27
CA VAL A 7 -31.72 -9.13 0.24
C VAL A 7 -30.96 -8.58 -0.95
N THR A 8 -30.68 -7.27 -0.93
CA THR A 8 -29.76 -6.62 -1.87
C THR A 8 -28.42 -6.46 -1.17
N ALA A 9 -27.36 -6.99 -1.77
CA ALA A 9 -26.02 -6.99 -1.16
C ALA A 9 -24.91 -6.88 -2.21
N THR A 10 -23.74 -6.44 -1.77
CA THR A 10 -22.50 -6.47 -2.56
C THR A 10 -21.80 -7.82 -2.39
N GLY A 11 -20.68 -8.04 -3.09
CA GLY A 11 -19.95 -9.31 -3.07
C GLY A 11 -19.49 -9.79 -1.68
N THR A 12 -19.49 -8.91 -0.67
CA THR A 12 -19.10 -9.24 0.72
C THR A 12 -20.01 -10.29 1.36
N LEU A 13 -21.31 -10.30 1.02
CA LEU A 13 -22.25 -11.26 1.60
C LEU A 13 -21.92 -12.70 1.19
N ALA A 14 -21.30 -12.88 0.04
CA ALA A 14 -20.94 -14.21 -0.47
C ALA A 14 -19.83 -14.89 0.34
N LEU A 15 -19.03 -14.14 1.10
CA LEU A 15 -17.76 -14.62 1.67
C LEU A 15 -17.79 -14.92 3.18
N GLY A 16 -18.90 -14.70 3.90
CA GLY A 16 -18.84 -14.75 5.37
C GLY A 16 -20.10 -15.16 6.12
N ILE A 17 -21.22 -15.39 5.45
CA ILE A 17 -22.49 -15.70 6.14
C ILE A 17 -23.12 -16.95 5.56
N ASN A 18 -23.59 -17.85 6.43
CA ASN A 18 -24.40 -18.99 6.04
C ASN A 18 -25.83 -18.54 5.71
N MET A 19 -25.98 -17.84 4.58
CA MET A 19 -27.26 -17.34 4.07
C MET A 19 -27.56 -17.97 2.70
N PRO A 20 -28.09 -19.21 2.65
CA PRO A 20 -28.51 -19.82 1.40
C PRO A 20 -29.85 -19.22 0.92
N CYS A 21 -29.97 -18.98 -0.38
CA CYS A 21 -31.14 -18.37 -1.00
C CYS A 21 -31.73 -19.32 -2.04
N LYS A 22 -33.05 -19.26 -2.28
CA LYS A 22 -33.67 -20.04 -3.37
C LYS A 22 -33.19 -19.59 -4.75
N SER A 23 -32.99 -18.29 -4.90
CA SER A 23 -32.58 -17.65 -6.14
C SER A 23 -31.52 -16.59 -5.88
N VAL A 24 -30.59 -16.42 -6.82
CA VAL A 24 -29.59 -15.34 -6.82
C VAL A 24 -29.73 -14.56 -8.12
N VAL A 25 -29.68 -13.23 -8.03
CA VAL A 25 -29.80 -12.32 -9.18
C VAL A 25 -28.54 -11.46 -9.27
N PHE A 26 -27.87 -11.52 -10.41
CA PHE A 26 -26.77 -10.63 -10.74
C PHE A 26 -27.30 -9.44 -11.54
N VAL A 27 -27.11 -8.23 -11.01
CA VAL A 27 -27.64 -6.98 -11.58
C VAL A 27 -26.48 -6.12 -12.05
N ASN A 28 -26.53 -5.70 -13.32
CA ASN A 28 -25.56 -4.86 -14.02
C ASN A 28 -24.17 -5.47 -14.20
N ASP A 29 -23.46 -4.99 -15.23
CA ASP A 29 -22.07 -5.35 -15.44
C ASP A 29 -21.13 -4.62 -14.47
N SER A 30 -20.18 -5.36 -13.90
CA SER A 30 -19.19 -4.84 -12.96
C SER A 30 -17.85 -5.52 -13.16
N VAL A 31 -16.76 -4.75 -13.09
CA VAL A 31 -15.38 -5.29 -13.18
C VAL A 31 -15.10 -6.28 -12.05
N TYR A 32 -15.76 -6.12 -10.90
CA TYR A 32 -15.63 -7.01 -9.74
C TYR A 32 -16.35 -8.36 -9.90
N LEU A 33 -17.21 -8.52 -10.92
CA LEU A 33 -17.85 -9.80 -11.24
C LEU A 33 -16.91 -10.66 -12.10
N ASP A 34 -15.97 -11.33 -11.43
CA ASP A 34 -15.07 -12.34 -12.00
C ASP A 34 -15.61 -13.76 -11.77
N ALA A 35 -14.89 -14.76 -12.29
CA ALA A 35 -15.30 -16.17 -12.20
C ALA A 35 -15.39 -16.68 -10.75
N LEU A 36 -14.49 -16.23 -9.87
CA LEU A 36 -14.47 -16.62 -8.46
C LEU A 36 -15.68 -16.05 -7.72
N ASN A 37 -15.89 -14.74 -7.83
CA ASN A 37 -17.00 -14.03 -7.21
C ASN A 37 -18.34 -14.54 -7.74
N TYR A 38 -18.44 -14.78 -9.05
CA TYR A 38 -19.62 -15.42 -9.63
C TYR A 38 -19.90 -16.77 -8.99
N ARG A 39 -18.92 -17.67 -8.90
CA ARG A 39 -19.11 -19.01 -8.32
C ARG A 39 -19.47 -18.96 -6.84
N GLN A 40 -18.84 -18.06 -6.07
CA GLN A 40 -19.14 -17.85 -4.65
C GLN A 40 -20.58 -17.35 -4.45
N MET A 41 -21.02 -16.38 -5.26
CA MET A 41 -22.37 -15.83 -5.18
C MET A 41 -23.43 -16.81 -5.70
N SER A 42 -23.22 -17.39 -6.89
CA SER A 42 -24.17 -18.33 -7.50
C SER A 42 -24.30 -19.61 -6.69
N GLY A 43 -23.23 -20.03 -6.00
CA GLY A 43 -23.23 -21.19 -5.10
C GLY A 43 -24.12 -21.02 -3.87
N ARG A 44 -24.65 -19.81 -3.60
CA ARG A 44 -25.66 -19.57 -2.58
C ARG A 44 -27.08 -19.89 -3.05
N ALA A 45 -27.29 -20.08 -4.35
CA ALA A 45 -28.58 -20.46 -4.90
C ALA A 45 -28.88 -21.95 -4.65
N GLY A 46 -30.06 -22.24 -4.12
CA GLY A 46 -30.53 -23.58 -3.78
C GLY A 46 -30.27 -23.93 -2.31
N ARG A 47 -31.34 -24.03 -1.51
CA ARG A 47 -31.24 -24.42 -0.10
C ARG A 47 -31.26 -25.94 0.02
N ARG A 48 -30.18 -26.52 0.58
CA ARG A 48 -30.05 -27.96 0.81
C ARG A 48 -31.24 -28.49 1.63
N GLY A 49 -31.92 -29.50 1.10
CA GLY A 49 -33.07 -30.13 1.76
C GLY A 49 -34.38 -29.35 1.68
N GLN A 50 -34.43 -28.21 0.99
CA GLN A 50 -35.66 -27.40 0.83
C GLN A 50 -36.00 -27.12 -0.64
N ASP A 51 -35.00 -26.80 -1.47
CA ASP A 51 -35.20 -26.52 -2.88
C ASP A 51 -34.65 -27.65 -3.75
N VAL A 52 -35.39 -28.04 -4.79
CA VAL A 52 -34.95 -29.04 -5.79
C VAL A 52 -33.86 -28.47 -6.71
N LEU A 53 -33.95 -27.17 -7.02
CA LEU A 53 -33.06 -26.44 -7.92
C LEU A 53 -32.74 -25.07 -7.32
N GLY A 54 -31.52 -24.59 -7.54
CA GLY A 54 -31.11 -23.21 -7.29
C GLY A 54 -31.18 -22.40 -8.57
N ASN A 55 -31.85 -21.24 -8.53
CA ASN A 55 -32.01 -20.40 -9.72
C ASN A 55 -31.00 -19.25 -9.73
N VAL A 56 -30.37 -19.02 -10.87
CA VAL A 56 -29.41 -17.91 -11.07
C VAL A 56 -29.87 -17.08 -12.25
N PHE A 57 -30.09 -15.79 -12.01
CA PHE A 57 -30.55 -14.83 -13.02
C PHE A 57 -29.46 -13.80 -13.30
N PHE A 58 -29.32 -13.42 -14.56
CA PHE A 58 -28.47 -12.31 -14.99
C PHE A 58 -29.35 -11.21 -15.55
N PHE A 59 -29.18 -9.99 -15.06
CA PHE A 59 -29.91 -8.80 -15.49
C PHE A 59 -28.91 -7.73 -15.93
N THR A 60 -29.01 -7.29 -17.18
CA THR A 60 -28.15 -6.22 -17.75
C THR A 60 -26.65 -6.57 -17.74
N ILE A 61 -26.31 -7.84 -17.92
CA ILE A 61 -24.92 -8.31 -18.08
C ILE A 61 -24.74 -8.80 -19.52
N PRO A 62 -23.69 -8.35 -20.24
CA PRO A 62 -23.46 -8.78 -21.62
C PRO A 62 -23.32 -10.30 -21.74
N LEU A 63 -24.03 -10.89 -22.72
CA LEU A 63 -24.03 -12.33 -22.97
C LEU A 63 -22.62 -12.94 -23.13
N PRO A 64 -21.62 -12.27 -23.77
CA PRO A 64 -20.26 -12.78 -23.83
C PRO A 64 -19.64 -12.97 -22.44
N LYS A 65 -19.87 -12.03 -21.52
CA LYS A 65 -19.40 -12.12 -20.15
C LYS A 65 -20.12 -13.22 -19.38
N VAL A 66 -21.44 -13.37 -19.55
CA VAL A 66 -22.20 -14.49 -18.95
C VAL A 66 -21.62 -15.84 -19.40
N LYS A 67 -21.42 -16.03 -20.71
CA LYS A 67 -20.82 -17.26 -21.26
C LYS A 67 -19.43 -17.52 -20.69
N ARG A 68 -18.61 -16.46 -20.53
CA ARG A 68 -17.30 -16.56 -19.88
C ARG A 68 -17.44 -17.00 -18.42
N LEU A 69 -18.23 -16.29 -17.61
CA LEU A 69 -18.42 -16.60 -16.18
C LEU A 69 -18.90 -18.04 -15.93
N MET A 70 -19.81 -18.54 -16.77
CA MET A 70 -20.32 -19.91 -16.66
C MET A 70 -19.30 -20.98 -17.05
N LYS A 71 -18.39 -20.68 -17.99
CA LYS A 71 -17.39 -21.62 -18.52
C LYS A 71 -16.02 -21.50 -17.87
N SER A 72 -15.73 -20.38 -17.21
CA SER A 72 -14.43 -20.12 -16.61
C SER A 72 -14.16 -21.08 -15.46
N ASP A 73 -12.95 -21.63 -15.45
CA ASP A 73 -12.43 -22.38 -14.33
C ASP A 73 -12.23 -21.50 -13.11
N VAL A 74 -12.22 -22.14 -11.95
CA VAL A 74 -11.83 -21.46 -10.71
C VAL A 74 -10.37 -21.04 -10.85
N PRO A 75 -10.02 -19.77 -10.58
CA PRO A 75 -8.64 -19.30 -10.68
C PRO A 75 -7.70 -20.17 -9.85
N HIS A 76 -6.54 -20.53 -10.42
CA HIS A 76 -5.51 -21.24 -9.67
C HIS A 76 -5.05 -20.40 -8.47
N LEU A 77 -4.85 -21.06 -7.33
CA LEU A 77 -4.22 -20.44 -6.17
C LEU A 77 -2.77 -20.09 -6.53
N LYS A 78 -2.49 -18.80 -6.60
CA LYS A 78 -1.14 -18.26 -6.82
C LYS A 78 -0.64 -17.68 -5.51
N GLY A 79 0.62 -17.99 -5.17
CA GLY A 79 1.31 -17.30 -4.09
C GLY A 79 1.51 -15.83 -4.43
N GLN A 80 1.30 -14.94 -3.45
CA GLN A 80 1.67 -13.54 -3.55
C GLN A 80 3.11 -13.33 -3.07
N PHE A 81 3.68 -12.17 -3.41
CA PHE A 81 4.99 -11.79 -2.95
C PHE A 81 5.05 -11.82 -1.42
N PRO A 82 5.94 -12.63 -0.80
CA PRO A 82 5.80 -12.98 0.62
C PRO A 82 6.44 -11.97 1.58
N LEU A 83 7.21 -11.00 1.09
CA LEU A 83 8.00 -10.10 1.94
C LEU A 83 7.55 -8.64 1.80
N SER A 84 7.46 -7.97 2.94
CA SER A 84 7.51 -6.51 3.04
C SER A 84 8.73 -6.14 3.89
N ILE A 85 9.18 -4.89 3.82
CA ILE A 85 10.35 -4.46 4.61
C ILE A 85 10.00 -4.50 6.11
N SER A 86 8.79 -4.06 6.47
CA SER A 86 8.30 -4.12 7.84
C SER A 86 8.20 -5.57 8.34
N LEU A 87 7.83 -6.53 7.47
CA LEU A 87 7.84 -7.95 7.85
C LEU A 87 9.25 -8.44 8.16
N VAL A 88 10.24 -8.09 7.33
CA VAL A 88 11.65 -8.44 7.58
C VAL A 88 12.12 -7.88 8.92
N LEU A 89 11.85 -6.61 9.21
CA LEU A 89 12.20 -5.98 10.48
C LEU A 89 11.52 -6.68 11.68
N ARG A 90 10.25 -7.06 11.55
CA ARG A 90 9.54 -7.82 12.58
C ARG A 90 10.12 -9.21 12.83
N LEU A 91 10.58 -9.88 11.77
CA LEU A 91 11.27 -11.17 11.90
C LEU A 91 12.62 -11.00 12.60
N MET A 92 13.37 -9.92 12.32
CA MET A 92 14.62 -9.61 13.01
C MET A 92 14.38 -9.27 14.49
N LEU A 93 13.33 -8.51 14.82
CA LEU A 93 12.89 -8.27 16.21
C LEU A 93 12.54 -9.56 16.94
N LEU A 94 11.80 -10.46 16.30
CA LEU A 94 11.49 -11.76 16.88
C LEU A 94 12.77 -12.56 17.16
N ALA A 95 13.71 -12.60 16.21
CA ALA A 95 14.96 -13.34 16.38
C ALA A 95 15.87 -12.73 17.46
N ALA A 96 15.89 -11.40 17.61
CA ALA A 96 16.74 -10.69 18.55
C ALA A 96 16.19 -10.68 19.99
N LYS A 97 14.88 -10.47 20.16
CA LYS A 97 14.24 -10.25 21.47
C LYS A 97 13.61 -11.50 22.10
N ALA A 98 13.54 -12.63 21.38
CA ALA A 98 12.98 -13.86 21.95
C ALA A 98 13.88 -14.47 23.04
N ASP A 99 13.26 -15.05 24.07
CA ASP A 99 13.95 -15.79 25.12
C ASP A 99 14.72 -16.99 24.55
N ASP A 100 14.10 -17.71 23.62
CA ASP A 100 14.70 -18.81 22.85
C ASP A 100 15.05 -18.34 21.43
N LYS A 101 16.27 -17.82 21.29
CA LYS A 101 16.78 -17.25 20.04
C LYS A 101 16.91 -18.28 18.92
N GLU A 102 17.23 -19.54 19.22
CA GLU A 102 17.39 -20.60 18.23
C GLU A 102 16.04 -20.95 17.58
N ASN A 103 15.03 -21.17 18.42
CA ASN A 103 13.67 -21.45 17.96
C ASN A 103 13.07 -20.25 17.20
N ALA A 104 13.27 -19.03 17.71
CA ALA A 104 12.82 -17.82 17.02
C ALA A 104 13.46 -17.67 15.63
N SER A 105 14.77 -17.91 15.53
CA SER A 105 15.50 -17.89 14.26
C SER A 105 15.00 -18.98 13.30
N ALA A 106 14.76 -20.19 13.80
CA ALA A 106 14.19 -21.28 13.00
C ALA A 106 12.80 -20.95 12.44
N LYS A 107 11.93 -20.33 13.27
CA LYS A 107 10.60 -19.86 12.86
C LYS A 107 10.69 -18.76 11.80
N ALA A 108 11.56 -17.77 12.00
CA ALA A 108 11.78 -16.71 11.02
C ALA A 108 12.27 -17.27 9.68
N LEU A 109 13.25 -18.19 9.71
CA LEU A 109 13.74 -18.87 8.50
C LEU A 109 12.66 -19.70 7.82
N SER A 110 11.76 -20.33 8.57
CA SER A 110 10.64 -21.11 8.00
C SER A 110 9.71 -20.21 7.18
N VAL A 111 9.35 -19.04 7.69
CA VAL A 111 8.53 -18.03 6.98
C VAL A 111 9.20 -17.60 5.66
N LEU A 112 10.52 -17.36 5.70
CA LEU A 112 11.28 -16.92 4.51
C LEU A 112 11.45 -18.04 3.47
N LYS A 113 11.57 -19.30 3.90
CA LYS A 113 11.86 -20.45 3.00
C LYS A 113 10.62 -21.07 2.36
N HIS A 114 9.49 -21.06 3.06
CA HIS A 114 8.31 -21.85 2.67
C HIS A 114 7.17 -21.00 2.11
N SER A 115 7.47 -19.94 1.35
CA SER A 115 6.46 -19.17 0.63
C SER A 115 5.85 -19.99 -0.51
N LEU A 116 4.51 -19.91 -0.64
CA LEU A 116 3.77 -20.49 -1.75
C LEU A 116 4.24 -19.94 -3.12
N MET A 117 4.72 -18.69 -3.18
CA MET A 117 5.26 -18.11 -4.42
C MET A 117 6.50 -18.88 -4.91
N SER A 118 7.36 -19.26 -3.97
CA SER A 118 8.61 -19.98 -4.26
C SER A 118 8.47 -21.50 -4.32
N PHE A 119 7.27 -22.04 -4.04
CA PHE A 119 7.05 -23.48 -3.97
C PHE A 119 7.35 -24.15 -5.32
N LYS A 120 8.36 -25.03 -5.35
CA LYS A 120 8.89 -25.71 -6.54
C LYS A 120 9.39 -24.78 -7.65
N LYS A 121 9.76 -23.53 -7.32
CA LYS A 121 10.26 -22.54 -8.29
C LYS A 121 11.60 -21.94 -7.83
N PRO A 122 12.75 -22.50 -8.28
CA PRO A 122 14.06 -22.08 -7.78
C PRO A 122 14.45 -20.65 -8.18
N SER A 123 13.98 -20.15 -9.33
CA SER A 123 14.18 -18.76 -9.75
C SER A 123 13.53 -17.77 -8.78
N GLU A 124 12.27 -18.02 -8.42
CA GLU A 124 11.52 -17.24 -7.44
C GLU A 124 12.19 -17.26 -6.06
N THR A 125 12.71 -18.41 -5.63
CA THR A 125 13.49 -18.49 -4.38
C THR A 125 14.71 -17.57 -4.40
N LYS A 126 15.45 -17.51 -5.52
CA LYS A 126 16.61 -16.61 -5.64
C LYS A 126 16.18 -15.14 -5.62
N MET A 127 15.09 -14.79 -6.31
CA MET A 127 14.55 -13.43 -6.30
C MET A 127 14.12 -12.98 -4.91
N VAL A 128 13.38 -13.82 -4.18
CA VAL A 128 12.97 -13.53 -2.79
C VAL A 128 14.19 -13.36 -1.87
N LYS A 129 15.26 -14.13 -2.07
CA LYS A 129 16.51 -13.97 -1.32
C LYS A 129 17.22 -12.65 -1.62
N LEU A 130 17.30 -12.25 -2.89
CA LEU A 130 17.87 -10.94 -3.25
C LEU A 130 17.03 -9.80 -2.67
N TYR A 131 15.70 -9.92 -2.70
CA TYR A 131 14.84 -8.92 -2.09
C TYR A 131 15.02 -8.85 -0.58
N PHE A 132 15.16 -10.00 0.10
CA PHE A 132 15.50 -10.04 1.52
C PHE A 132 16.81 -9.30 1.81
N LEU A 133 17.84 -9.49 0.98
CA LEU A 133 19.11 -8.75 1.11
C LEU A 133 18.92 -7.25 0.90
N PHE A 134 18.10 -6.85 -0.06
CA PHE A 134 17.72 -5.44 -0.23
C PHE A 134 17.03 -4.89 1.02
N CYS A 135 16.07 -5.61 1.61
CA CYS A 135 15.40 -5.20 2.84
C CYS A 135 16.40 -5.02 3.99
N ILE A 136 17.34 -5.97 4.17
CA ILE A 136 18.37 -5.86 5.22
C ILE A 136 19.27 -4.65 4.96
N HIS A 137 19.73 -4.46 3.72
CA HIS A 137 20.57 -3.32 3.36
C HIS A 137 19.85 -1.98 3.60
N PHE A 138 18.60 -1.87 3.18
CA PHE A 138 17.75 -0.71 3.45
C PHE A 138 17.61 -0.45 4.96
N LEU A 139 17.27 -1.49 5.74
CA LEU A 139 17.05 -1.37 7.17
C LEU A 139 18.33 -0.97 7.94
N ILE A 140 19.50 -1.44 7.50
CA ILE A 140 20.80 -1.05 8.10
C ILE A 140 21.15 0.38 7.70
N HIS A 141 20.97 0.73 6.42
CA HIS A 141 21.33 2.06 5.89
C HIS A 141 20.50 3.17 6.54
N GLU A 142 19.20 2.94 6.73
CA GLU A 142 18.28 3.88 7.38
C GLU A 142 18.29 3.78 8.92
N GLY A 143 19.25 3.06 9.52
CA GLY A 143 19.43 3.06 10.98
C GLY A 143 18.36 2.32 11.78
N TYR A 144 17.59 1.42 11.16
CA TYR A 144 16.64 0.55 11.88
C TYR A 144 17.29 -0.70 12.46
N MET A 145 18.47 -1.07 11.95
CA MET A 145 19.27 -2.19 12.44
C MET A 145 20.77 -1.86 12.42
N ASP A 146 21.54 -2.52 13.28
CA ASP A 146 22.99 -2.46 13.24
C ASP A 146 23.59 -3.40 12.17
N GLN A 147 24.92 -3.33 11.97
CA GLN A 147 25.64 -4.19 11.02
C GLN A 147 25.58 -5.68 11.35
N THR A 148 25.20 -6.03 12.58
CA THR A 148 24.98 -7.41 13.04
C THR A 148 23.51 -7.84 12.97
N CYS A 149 22.65 -7.04 12.31
CA CYS A 149 21.21 -7.26 12.15
C CYS A 149 20.41 -7.24 13.47
N ASN A 150 20.90 -6.57 14.51
CA ASN A 150 20.08 -6.30 15.70
C ASN A 150 19.24 -5.04 15.46
N PRO A 151 17.93 -5.06 15.79
CA PRO A 151 17.07 -3.90 15.66
C PRO A 151 17.45 -2.76 16.63
N LEU A 152 17.35 -1.53 16.14
CA LEU A 152 17.61 -0.28 16.87
C LEU A 152 16.29 0.38 17.34
N ASP A 153 16.39 1.54 17.98
CA ASP A 153 15.29 2.19 18.72
C ASP A 153 14.03 2.42 17.87
N TRP A 154 14.18 2.95 16.66
CA TRP A 154 13.05 3.19 15.74
C TRP A 154 12.33 1.91 15.28
N ALA A 155 12.94 0.74 15.42
CA ALA A 155 12.35 -0.51 14.97
C ALA A 155 11.01 -0.82 15.67
N GLY A 156 10.85 -0.42 16.93
CA GLY A 156 9.59 -0.56 17.66
C GLY A 156 8.46 0.19 16.95
N LEU A 157 8.60 1.52 16.86
CA LEU A 157 7.61 2.41 16.24
C LEU A 157 7.23 1.99 14.81
N VAL A 158 8.22 1.73 13.96
CA VAL A 158 7.98 1.35 12.55
C VAL A 158 7.18 0.05 12.43
N THR A 159 7.44 -0.91 13.32
CA THR A 159 6.77 -2.21 13.27
C THR A 159 5.36 -2.20 13.84
N HIS A 160 5.07 -1.33 14.80
CA HIS A 160 3.70 -1.05 15.22
C HIS A 160 2.86 -0.48 14.06
N LEU A 161 3.47 0.31 13.18
CA LEU A 161 2.83 0.94 12.02
C LEU A 161 2.94 0.13 10.70
N HIS A 162 3.29 -1.16 10.76
CA HIS A 162 3.59 -1.98 9.56
C HIS A 162 2.47 -2.04 8.51
N TYR A 163 1.20 -1.84 8.89
CA TYR A 163 0.07 -1.84 7.94
C TYR A 163 0.10 -0.64 6.98
N HIS A 164 0.87 0.39 7.32
CA HIS A 164 0.97 1.63 6.56
C HIS A 164 2.29 1.76 5.80
N GLU A 165 2.98 0.66 5.50
CA GLU A 165 4.16 0.68 4.63
C GLU A 165 3.83 1.30 3.26
N PRO A 166 4.62 2.29 2.76
CA PRO A 166 5.89 2.80 3.29
C PRO A 166 5.81 4.07 4.17
N SER A 167 4.61 4.57 4.47
CA SER A 167 4.41 5.79 5.27
C SER A 167 5.00 5.72 6.67
N ASN A 168 5.14 4.52 7.25
CA ASN A 168 5.81 4.31 8.54
C ASN A 168 7.30 4.69 8.50
N PHE A 169 8.01 4.36 7.43
CA PHE A 169 9.42 4.75 7.24
C PHE A 169 9.57 6.25 6.98
N VAL A 170 8.72 6.81 6.12
CA VAL A 170 8.67 8.26 5.87
C VAL A 170 8.44 9.05 7.16
N PHE A 171 7.54 8.57 8.02
CA PHE A 171 7.24 9.21 9.30
C PHE A 171 8.47 9.28 10.21
N VAL A 172 9.26 8.20 10.30
CA VAL A 172 10.51 8.22 11.07
C VAL A 172 11.55 9.15 10.42
N SER A 173 11.66 9.14 9.10
CA SER A 173 12.54 10.10 8.40
C SER A 173 12.18 11.56 8.73
N PHE A 174 10.89 11.88 8.89
CA PHE A 174 10.46 13.20 9.33
C PHE A 174 10.82 13.53 10.79
N LEU A 175 10.79 12.54 11.68
CA LEU A 175 11.23 12.68 13.07
C LEU A 175 12.75 12.91 13.15
N GLU A 176 13.54 12.12 12.41
CA GLU A 176 15.00 12.23 12.37
C GLU A 176 15.46 13.58 11.80
N ASN A 177 14.75 14.10 10.80
CA ASN A 177 14.99 15.43 10.24
C ASN A 177 14.50 16.59 11.13
N GLY A 178 13.97 16.29 12.33
CA GLY A 178 13.50 17.27 13.31
C GLY A 178 12.36 18.15 12.80
N LEU A 179 11.58 17.69 11.82
CA LEU A 179 10.47 18.47 11.25
C LEU A 179 9.36 18.68 12.28
N PHE A 180 9.00 17.61 13.00
CA PHE A 180 8.00 17.70 14.07
C PHE A 180 8.49 18.59 15.22
N HIS A 181 9.77 18.53 15.61
CA HIS A 181 10.33 19.45 16.60
C HIS A 181 10.26 20.90 16.15
N ARG A 182 10.50 21.20 14.87
CA ARG A 182 10.36 22.57 14.32
C ARG A 182 8.91 23.04 14.35
N LEU A 183 7.97 22.16 13.98
CA LEU A 183 6.54 22.45 14.00
C LEU A 183 6.02 22.71 15.43
N CYS A 184 6.54 21.99 16.42
CA CYS A 184 6.11 22.09 17.82
C CYS A 184 6.82 23.20 18.62
N LYS A 185 7.89 23.83 18.09
CA LYS A 185 8.71 24.82 18.82
C LYS A 185 8.12 26.25 18.86
N SER A 186 7.06 26.56 18.12
CA SER A 186 6.77 27.94 17.74
C SER A 186 5.82 28.76 18.62
N GLU A 187 5.24 28.26 19.71
CA GLU A 187 4.22 29.02 20.44
C GLU A 187 4.38 28.94 21.97
N SER A 188 5.05 29.97 22.51
CA SER A 188 5.22 30.29 23.94
C SER A 188 6.05 29.33 24.80
N GLU A 189 7.27 29.76 25.15
CA GLU A 189 8.10 29.16 26.20
C GLU A 189 7.29 29.11 27.52
N GLY A 190 6.82 27.92 27.90
CA GLY A 190 6.20 27.66 29.21
C GLY A 190 4.78 27.09 29.21
N SER A 191 4.06 27.06 28.07
CA SER A 191 2.76 26.36 27.97
C SER A 191 2.95 24.91 27.51
N LYS A 192 2.46 23.94 28.28
CA LYS A 192 2.40 22.52 27.87
C LYS A 192 1.30 22.23 26.83
N MET A 193 0.55 23.25 26.39
CA MET A 193 -0.51 23.12 25.40
C MET A 193 -0.15 23.83 24.10
N PHE A 194 -0.29 23.11 22.99
CA PHE A 194 -0.08 23.61 21.63
C PHE A 194 -1.37 24.17 21.05
N SER A 195 -1.27 25.15 20.15
CA SER A 195 -2.45 25.74 19.53
C SER A 195 -3.17 24.79 18.57
N GLN A 196 -4.38 25.20 18.20
CA GLN A 196 -5.17 24.52 17.20
C GLN A 196 -4.49 24.49 15.81
N SER A 197 -3.67 25.50 15.45
CA SER A 197 -3.01 25.54 14.14
C SER A 197 -1.94 24.45 14.02
N VAL A 198 -1.16 24.22 15.08
CA VAL A 198 -0.17 23.14 15.18
C VAL A 198 -0.87 21.78 15.09
N MET A 199 -1.95 21.59 15.84
CA MET A 199 -2.73 20.35 15.82
C MET A 199 -3.35 20.05 14.45
N GLU A 200 -3.91 21.06 13.78
CA GLU A 200 -4.45 20.91 12.42
C GLU A 200 -3.35 20.55 11.42
N THR A 201 -2.16 21.14 11.56
CA THR A 201 -1.01 20.83 10.70
C THR A 201 -0.49 19.40 10.94
N LEU A 202 -0.44 18.94 12.20
CA LEU A 202 -0.12 17.55 12.52
C LEU A 202 -1.13 16.59 11.89
N VAL A 203 -2.43 16.86 12.00
CA VAL A 203 -3.46 16.03 11.36
C VAL A 203 -3.32 16.06 9.84
N LEU A 204 -3.00 17.21 9.23
CA LEU A 204 -2.74 17.32 7.80
C LEU A 204 -1.58 16.42 7.35
N VAL A 205 -0.46 16.44 8.07
CA VAL A 205 0.70 15.59 7.77
C VAL A 205 0.35 14.11 7.94
N LEU A 206 -0.27 13.74 9.06
CA LEU A 206 -0.67 12.35 9.32
C LEU A 206 -1.74 11.86 8.33
N ALA A 207 -2.66 12.72 7.88
CA ALA A 207 -3.65 12.35 6.87
C ALA A 207 -2.99 12.08 5.50
N ASN A 208 -1.95 12.84 5.14
CA ASN A 208 -1.17 12.61 3.92
C ASN A 208 -0.33 11.32 3.97
N LEU A 209 0.08 10.88 5.16
CA LEU A 209 0.85 9.65 5.37
C LEU A 209 -0.05 8.42 5.57
N PHE A 210 -0.95 8.46 6.55
CA PHE A 210 -1.71 7.32 7.06
C PHE A 210 -3.19 7.35 6.66
N GLY A 211 -3.78 8.54 6.49
CA GLY A 211 -5.20 8.75 6.20
C GLY A 211 -5.55 8.83 4.70
N ARG A 212 -4.81 8.13 3.83
CA ARG A 212 -4.94 8.32 2.37
C ARG A 212 -6.19 7.62 1.81
N SER A 213 -7.24 8.40 1.56
CA SER A 213 -8.40 7.97 0.77
C SER A 213 -8.54 8.86 -0.47
N TYR A 214 -8.81 8.25 -1.63
CA TYR A 214 -8.90 8.99 -2.90
C TYR A 214 -10.35 9.14 -3.35
N PHE A 215 -10.66 10.31 -3.93
CA PHE A 215 -11.90 10.47 -4.69
C PHE A 215 -11.80 9.78 -6.05
N ASN A 216 -12.94 9.33 -6.56
CA ASN A 216 -13.05 8.93 -7.96
C ASN A 216 -12.87 10.15 -8.87
N SER A 217 -12.18 9.98 -10.01
CA SER A 217 -11.87 11.07 -10.95
C SER A 217 -13.11 11.85 -11.43
N SER A 218 -14.30 11.23 -11.46
CA SER A 218 -15.56 11.89 -11.81
C SER A 218 -16.01 12.98 -10.82
N MET A 219 -15.47 13.00 -9.60
CA MET A 219 -15.81 14.02 -8.60
C MET A 219 -15.05 15.33 -8.79
N LEU A 220 -14.04 15.37 -9.66
CA LEU A 220 -13.33 16.61 -9.99
C LEU A 220 -14.26 17.68 -10.56
N SER A 221 -15.34 17.28 -11.24
CA SER A 221 -16.35 18.21 -11.79
C SER A 221 -17.24 18.86 -10.72
N LEU A 222 -17.16 18.42 -9.46
CA LEU A 222 -17.92 18.95 -8.32
C LEU A 222 -17.09 19.93 -7.46
N LYS A 223 -15.85 20.25 -7.87
CA LYS A 223 -15.07 21.30 -7.22
C LYS A 223 -15.88 22.61 -7.21
N GLY A 224 -16.31 23.03 -6.02
CA GLY A 224 -17.05 24.28 -5.79
C GLY A 224 -18.52 24.13 -5.34
N THR A 225 -19.08 22.91 -5.26
CA THR A 225 -20.45 22.71 -4.78
C THR A 225 -20.57 22.46 -3.27
N PHE A 226 -19.45 22.36 -2.56
CA PHE A 226 -19.42 21.99 -1.14
C PHE A 226 -19.62 23.23 -0.27
N LYS A 227 -20.52 23.12 0.70
CA LYS A 227 -21.07 24.29 1.38
C LYS A 227 -20.16 24.84 2.48
N GLN A 228 -19.33 24.02 3.13
CA GLN A 228 -18.52 24.43 4.30
C GLN A 228 -17.21 23.64 4.52
N SER A 229 -17.10 22.40 4.04
CA SER A 229 -16.02 21.47 4.41
C SER A 229 -14.79 21.57 3.49
N LYS A 230 -13.57 21.41 4.03
CA LYS A 230 -12.35 21.22 3.22
C LYS A 230 -12.33 19.78 2.71
N VAL A 231 -13.11 19.49 1.67
CA VAL A 231 -13.30 18.12 1.16
C VAL A 231 -12.01 17.51 0.59
N PHE A 232 -11.17 18.35 0.00
CA PHE A 232 -9.90 17.94 -0.61
C PHE A 232 -8.76 18.16 0.36
N LEU A 233 -7.94 17.14 0.57
CA LEU A 233 -6.77 17.23 1.43
C LEU A 233 -5.72 18.12 0.77
N GLU A 234 -5.18 19.05 1.55
CA GLU A 234 -4.10 19.93 1.12
C GLU A 234 -2.79 19.15 0.99
N SER A 235 -1.86 19.66 0.17
CA SER A 235 -0.52 19.09 0.07
C SER A 235 0.21 19.16 1.42
N LEU A 236 1.24 18.31 1.57
CA LEU A 236 2.17 18.47 2.68
C LEU A 236 2.76 19.89 2.69
N PRO A 237 3.07 20.44 3.88
CA PRO A 237 3.87 21.66 3.99
C PRO A 237 5.20 21.53 3.24
N ASP A 238 5.73 22.64 2.73
CA ASP A 238 6.87 22.64 1.79
C ASP A 238 8.13 21.96 2.36
N ASP A 239 8.40 22.11 3.66
CA ASP A 239 9.51 21.47 4.35
C ASP A 239 9.34 19.94 4.47
N PHE A 240 8.11 19.47 4.75
CA PHE A 240 7.78 18.04 4.73
C PHE A 240 7.80 17.46 3.31
N ALA A 241 7.33 18.21 2.31
CA ALA A 241 7.36 17.80 0.91
C ALA A 241 8.80 17.66 0.40
N ALA A 242 9.67 18.63 0.69
CA ALA A 242 11.09 18.57 0.33
C ALA A 242 11.81 17.40 1.00
N ALA A 243 11.54 17.14 2.29
CA ALA A 243 12.13 16.00 2.99
C ALA A 243 11.66 14.65 2.41
N LEU A 244 10.40 14.56 1.96
CA LEU A 244 9.89 13.37 1.29
C LEU A 244 10.54 13.15 -0.09
N GLU A 245 10.78 14.21 -0.85
CA GLU A 245 11.49 14.11 -2.13
C GLU A 245 12.93 13.62 -1.95
N ASP A 246 13.63 14.13 -0.93
CA ASP A 246 14.97 13.67 -0.58
C ASP A 246 14.98 12.19 -0.15
N TYR A 247 14.06 11.80 0.74
CA TYR A 247 13.85 10.39 1.14
C TYR A 247 13.59 9.48 -0.07
N ASN A 248 12.66 9.87 -0.95
CA ASN A 248 12.31 9.07 -2.13
C ASN A 248 13.50 8.94 -3.10
N SER A 249 14.28 10.01 -3.26
CA SER A 249 15.45 10.03 -4.15
C SER A 249 16.55 9.08 -3.66
N LYS A 250 16.85 9.11 -2.35
CA LYS A 250 17.82 8.20 -1.71
C LYS A 250 17.43 6.73 -1.89
N ILE A 251 16.17 6.41 -1.67
CA ILE A 251 15.67 5.03 -1.75
C ILE A 251 15.59 4.53 -3.19
N SER A 252 15.18 5.39 -4.12
CA SER A 252 15.19 5.07 -5.55
C SER A 252 16.59 4.72 -6.04
N ALA A 253 17.61 5.42 -5.52
CA ALA A 253 18.99 5.11 -5.84
C ALA A 253 19.41 3.70 -5.36
N VAL A 254 19.11 3.35 -4.11
CA VAL A 254 19.44 2.04 -3.52
C VAL A 254 18.64 0.90 -4.19
N PHE A 255 17.36 1.13 -4.44
CA PHE A 255 16.51 0.14 -5.11
C PHE A 255 16.94 -0.07 -6.57
N GLY A 256 17.37 0.97 -7.27
CA GLY A 256 17.96 0.86 -8.62
C GLY A 256 19.14 -0.10 -8.65
N GLN A 257 20.05 -0.04 -7.65
CA GLN A 257 21.16 -1.00 -7.53
C GLN A 257 20.67 -2.44 -7.32
N TYR A 258 19.63 -2.63 -6.50
CA TYR A 258 18.99 -3.94 -6.32
C TYR A 258 18.40 -4.47 -7.64
N LEU A 259 17.71 -3.63 -8.42
CA LEU A 259 17.15 -4.03 -9.71
C LEU A 259 18.23 -4.44 -10.71
N LEU A 260 19.35 -3.72 -10.74
CA LEU A 260 20.52 -4.13 -11.53
C LEU A 260 21.02 -5.52 -11.09
N ALA A 261 21.14 -5.77 -9.79
CA ALA A 261 21.59 -7.06 -9.28
C ALA A 261 20.61 -8.21 -9.64
N VAL A 262 19.30 -7.98 -9.55
CA VAL A 262 18.28 -8.98 -9.89
C VAL A 262 18.23 -9.24 -11.40
N SER A 263 18.55 -8.25 -12.24
CA SER A 263 18.56 -8.44 -13.69
C SER A 263 19.48 -9.57 -14.17
N HIS A 264 20.56 -9.86 -13.42
CA HIS A 264 21.44 -10.99 -13.71
C HIS A 264 20.77 -12.36 -13.52
N LEU A 265 19.62 -12.43 -12.86
CA LEU A 265 18.81 -13.64 -12.73
C LEU A 265 17.78 -13.80 -13.86
N ALA A 266 17.64 -12.82 -14.74
CA ALA A 266 16.67 -12.83 -15.84
C ALA A 266 16.97 -13.95 -16.84
N ASN A 267 15.92 -14.48 -17.46
CA ASN A 267 16.06 -15.44 -18.55
C ASN A 267 16.04 -14.71 -19.89
N TYR A 268 17.23 -14.30 -20.35
CA TYR A 268 17.38 -13.55 -21.60
C TYR A 268 16.85 -14.29 -22.83
N GLU A 269 16.88 -15.63 -22.86
CA GLU A 269 16.29 -16.38 -23.98
C GLU A 269 14.78 -16.18 -24.11
N GLN A 270 14.10 -15.90 -22.99
CA GLN A 270 12.68 -15.56 -22.98
C GLN A 270 12.45 -14.07 -23.23
N GLU A 271 13.33 -13.19 -22.76
CA GLU A 271 13.25 -11.75 -23.04
C GLU A 271 13.33 -11.43 -24.53
N TYR A 272 14.09 -12.22 -25.30
CA TYR A 272 14.22 -12.07 -26.75
C TYR A 272 13.10 -12.72 -27.56
N LYS A 273 11.99 -13.13 -26.91
CA LYS A 273 10.81 -13.68 -27.58
C LYS A 273 9.61 -12.76 -27.43
N LEU A 274 8.83 -12.63 -28.50
CA LEU A 274 7.58 -11.87 -28.47
C LEU A 274 6.55 -12.55 -27.54
N PRO A 275 5.90 -11.83 -26.60
CA PRO A 275 5.04 -12.45 -25.58
C PRO A 275 3.88 -13.29 -26.13
N LEU A 276 3.29 -12.86 -27.25
CA LEU A 276 2.13 -13.54 -27.85
C LEU A 276 2.53 -14.57 -28.91
N SER A 277 3.41 -14.20 -29.84
CA SER A 277 3.76 -15.07 -30.98
C SER A 277 4.96 -15.99 -30.70
N GLN A 278 5.70 -15.75 -29.62
CA GLN A 278 6.93 -16.49 -29.25
C GLN A 278 8.04 -16.44 -30.30
N ILE A 279 7.95 -15.51 -31.25
CA ILE A 279 8.97 -15.29 -32.29
C ILE A 279 10.21 -14.70 -31.61
N ASN A 280 11.36 -15.31 -31.87
CA ASN A 280 12.65 -14.83 -31.40
C ASN A 280 13.11 -13.64 -32.28
N PHE A 281 13.54 -12.56 -31.64
CA PHE A 281 14.09 -11.37 -32.31
C PHE A 281 15.56 -11.10 -31.96
N SER A 282 16.23 -12.03 -31.28
CA SER A 282 17.69 -12.02 -31.20
C SER A 282 18.26 -12.10 -32.62
N GLY A 283 18.98 -11.06 -33.03
CA GLY A 283 19.65 -11.02 -34.32
C GLY A 283 20.88 -11.93 -34.33
N GLU A 284 21.30 -12.36 -35.52
CA GLU A 284 22.64 -12.91 -35.72
C GLU A 284 23.68 -11.80 -35.50
N GLU A 285 24.85 -12.15 -34.94
CA GLU A 285 25.95 -11.21 -34.77
C GLU A 285 26.35 -10.64 -36.14
N CYS A 286 26.14 -9.33 -36.31
CA CYS A 286 26.39 -8.64 -37.56
C CYS A 286 27.69 -7.85 -37.41
N ASP A 287 28.79 -8.40 -37.92
CA ASP A 287 30.11 -7.76 -37.92
C ASP A 287 30.15 -6.61 -38.92
N SER A 288 29.80 -5.41 -38.45
CA SER A 288 29.84 -4.18 -39.21
C SER A 288 30.44 -3.06 -38.36
N GLU A 289 31.25 -2.20 -38.97
CA GLU A 289 31.81 -1.02 -38.29
C GLU A 289 30.72 -0.11 -37.70
N LEU A 290 29.56 -0.03 -38.36
CA LEU A 290 28.41 0.71 -37.84
C LEU A 290 27.83 0.05 -36.59
N VAL A 291 27.72 -1.28 -36.58
CA VAL A 291 27.22 -2.04 -35.42
C VAL A 291 28.19 -1.88 -34.25
N ASN A 292 29.49 -2.00 -34.49
CA ASN A 292 30.52 -1.80 -33.45
C ASN A 292 30.53 -0.36 -32.93
N HIS A 293 30.35 0.64 -33.80
CA HIS A 293 30.23 2.03 -33.37
C HIS A 293 28.96 2.26 -32.53
N LEU A 294 27.82 1.69 -32.93
CA LEU A 294 26.56 1.77 -32.17
C LEU A 294 26.67 1.05 -30.83
N MET A 295 27.27 -0.14 -30.78
CA MET A 295 27.48 -0.93 -29.55
C MET A 295 28.48 -0.28 -28.58
N ASN A 296 29.47 0.47 -29.09
CA ASN A 296 30.37 1.28 -28.25
C ASN A 296 29.71 2.58 -27.76
N CYS A 297 28.70 3.09 -28.47
CA CYS A 297 27.91 4.24 -28.05
C CYS A 297 26.72 3.88 -27.16
N THR A 298 26.37 2.59 -27.02
CA THR A 298 25.25 2.19 -26.17
C THR A 298 25.63 2.29 -24.71
N LYS A 299 24.96 3.23 -24.01
CA LYS A 299 24.86 3.24 -22.55
C LYS A 299 24.45 1.85 -22.04
N ARG A 300 24.80 1.51 -20.79
CA ARG A 300 24.43 0.21 -20.19
C ARG A 300 22.91 0.01 -20.26
N ARG A 301 22.50 -1.12 -20.85
CA ARG A 301 21.11 -1.54 -21.12
C ARG A 301 20.93 -3.02 -20.75
N SER A 302 21.53 -3.41 -19.62
CA SER A 302 21.57 -4.80 -19.18
C SER A 302 20.33 -5.20 -18.39
N ALA A 303 19.71 -4.24 -17.70
CA ALA A 303 18.67 -4.50 -16.72
C ALA A 303 17.26 -4.05 -17.16
N ILE A 304 17.14 -3.53 -18.37
CA ILE A 304 15.90 -3.04 -18.94
C ILE A 304 15.46 -3.88 -20.14
N THR A 305 14.16 -3.90 -20.42
CA THR A 305 13.63 -4.66 -21.55
C THR A 305 14.18 -4.16 -22.88
N PRO A 306 14.38 -5.06 -23.86
CA PRO A 306 14.74 -4.66 -25.22
C PRO A 306 13.75 -3.64 -25.83
N PHE A 307 12.47 -3.75 -25.50
CA PHE A 307 11.44 -2.81 -25.97
C PHE A 307 11.57 -1.42 -25.34
N ALA A 308 11.81 -1.34 -24.02
CA ALA A 308 12.03 -0.05 -23.36
C ALA A 308 13.31 0.63 -23.88
N CYS A 309 14.34 -0.14 -24.25
CA CYS A 309 15.56 0.39 -24.87
C CYS A 309 15.29 1.13 -26.18
N LEU A 310 14.31 0.68 -26.98
CA LEU A 310 13.96 1.33 -28.25
C LEU A 310 13.40 2.73 -28.06
N SER A 311 12.80 3.01 -26.90
CA SER A 311 12.31 4.34 -26.52
C SER A 311 13.41 5.25 -25.94
N GLY A 312 14.67 4.80 -25.94
CA GLY A 312 15.81 5.57 -25.45
C GLY A 312 16.14 5.37 -23.96
N ASN A 313 15.38 4.52 -23.25
CA ASN A 313 15.66 4.20 -21.86
C ASN A 313 16.98 3.43 -21.70
N THR A 314 17.55 3.54 -20.51
CA THR A 314 18.84 2.98 -20.10
C THR A 314 18.75 2.44 -18.68
N ASP A 315 19.80 1.73 -18.25
CA ASP A 315 19.89 1.24 -16.87
C ASP A 315 19.84 2.39 -15.84
N TYR A 316 20.22 3.62 -16.23
CA TYR A 316 20.15 4.81 -15.37
C TYR A 316 18.70 5.22 -15.04
N ASP A 317 17.76 4.92 -15.94
CA ASP A 317 16.36 5.29 -15.74
C ASP A 317 15.71 4.44 -14.64
N LEU A 318 16.29 3.28 -14.28
CA LEU A 318 15.84 2.47 -13.14
C LEU A 318 16.00 3.18 -11.78
N PHE A 319 16.86 4.21 -11.71
CA PHE A 319 17.15 4.96 -10.49
C PHE A 319 16.21 6.15 -10.29
N THR A 320 15.52 6.59 -11.34
CA THR A 320 14.75 7.86 -11.36
C THR A 320 13.35 7.73 -11.93
N ALA A 321 13.03 6.64 -12.66
CA ALA A 321 11.76 6.52 -13.34
C ALA A 321 10.58 6.33 -12.37
N ALA A 322 9.52 7.10 -12.61
CA ALA A 322 8.25 6.94 -11.89
C ALA A 322 7.48 5.66 -12.28
N ASN A 323 7.87 4.98 -13.37
CA ASN A 323 7.22 3.76 -13.86
C ASN A 323 8.23 2.66 -14.16
N VAL A 324 8.91 2.20 -13.11
CA VAL A 324 9.96 1.17 -13.18
C VAL A 324 9.40 -0.13 -13.74
N ASP A 325 8.15 -0.49 -13.43
CA ASP A 325 7.49 -1.71 -13.92
C ASP A 325 7.49 -1.84 -15.45
N SER A 326 7.43 -0.71 -16.17
CA SER A 326 7.48 -0.70 -17.65
C SER A 326 8.89 -0.91 -18.22
N LEU A 327 9.92 -0.70 -17.41
CA LEU A 327 11.33 -0.82 -17.80
C LEU A 327 11.89 -2.21 -17.49
N LEU A 328 11.38 -2.87 -16.45
CA LEU A 328 11.91 -4.14 -15.95
C LEU A 328 11.72 -5.32 -16.92
N LEU A 329 12.74 -6.17 -16.97
CA LEU A 329 12.75 -7.45 -17.68
C LEU A 329 11.52 -8.30 -17.30
N GLN A 330 10.84 -8.88 -18.29
CA GLN A 330 9.56 -9.60 -18.08
C GLN A 330 9.69 -10.84 -17.21
N THR A 331 10.87 -11.46 -17.21
CA THR A 331 11.22 -12.65 -16.45
C THR A 331 11.65 -12.34 -15.03
N VAL A 332 11.83 -11.05 -14.70
CA VAL A 332 12.08 -10.55 -13.35
C VAL A 332 10.73 -10.20 -12.71
N HIS A 333 10.25 -11.05 -11.82
CA HIS A 333 8.98 -10.88 -11.13
C HIS A 333 9.09 -9.94 -9.91
N VAL A 334 9.70 -8.77 -10.10
CA VAL A 334 9.77 -7.68 -9.12
C VAL A 334 8.86 -6.54 -9.59
N SER A 335 8.15 -5.91 -8.66
CA SER A 335 7.33 -4.73 -8.93
C SER A 335 7.83 -3.52 -8.15
N GLN A 336 7.64 -2.34 -8.73
CA GLN A 336 7.75 -1.04 -8.10
C GLN A 336 6.92 -0.94 -6.81
N LYS A 337 5.90 -1.77 -6.61
CA LYS A 337 5.18 -1.82 -5.33
C LYS A 337 6.05 -2.23 -4.13
N HIS A 338 7.24 -2.78 -4.39
CA HIS A 338 8.17 -3.23 -3.37
C HIS A 338 9.24 -2.18 -3.02
N ILE A 339 9.29 -1.05 -3.72
CA ILE A 339 10.15 0.06 -3.30
C ILE A 339 9.42 0.88 -2.20
N PRO A 340 10.06 1.20 -1.06
CA PRO A 340 9.42 1.93 0.03
C PRO A 340 9.36 3.45 -0.21
N VAL A 341 8.88 3.86 -1.38
CA VAL A 341 8.67 5.28 -1.74
C VAL A 341 7.21 5.68 -1.62
N LEU A 342 6.97 6.90 -1.16
CA LEU A 342 5.64 7.47 -1.04
C LEU A 342 5.48 8.61 -2.04
N HIS A 343 4.65 8.40 -3.06
CA HIS A 343 4.33 9.45 -4.03
C HIS A 343 3.22 10.37 -3.49
N LEU A 344 3.43 11.68 -3.52
CA LEU A 344 2.40 12.66 -3.14
C LEU A 344 1.23 12.65 -4.12
N GLU A 345 1.55 12.53 -5.40
CA GLU A 345 0.54 12.51 -6.46
C GLU A 345 0.30 11.09 -6.95
N LYS A 346 -0.97 10.78 -7.21
CA LYS A 346 -1.37 9.53 -7.85
C LYS A 346 -2.22 9.85 -9.06
N THR A 347 -1.96 9.16 -10.16
CA THR A 347 -2.78 9.28 -11.38
C THR A 347 -3.62 8.03 -11.59
N ASP A 348 -4.77 8.18 -12.24
CA ASP A 348 -5.52 7.05 -12.77
C ASP A 348 -4.84 6.47 -14.04
N ALA A 349 -5.41 5.38 -14.57
CA ALA A 349 -4.90 4.72 -15.77
C ALA A 349 -4.91 5.61 -17.04
N CYS A 350 -5.65 6.73 -17.01
CA CYS A 350 -5.72 7.70 -18.09
C CYS A 350 -4.80 8.90 -17.85
N GLY A 351 -3.96 8.88 -16.80
CA GLY A 351 -3.05 9.97 -16.44
C GLY A 351 -3.71 11.14 -15.70
N ARG A 352 -4.97 11.01 -15.24
CA ARG A 352 -5.64 12.10 -14.50
C ARG A 352 -5.27 12.03 -13.03
N LYS A 353 -4.97 13.18 -12.43
CA LYS A 353 -4.62 13.29 -11.01
C LYS A 353 -5.80 12.91 -10.11
N LEU A 354 -5.56 11.97 -9.19
CA LEU A 354 -6.48 11.58 -8.12
C LEU A 354 -6.26 12.47 -6.91
N LEU A 355 -7.34 13.04 -6.39
CA LEU A 355 -7.29 13.89 -5.21
C LEU A 355 -7.55 13.09 -3.94
N LEU A 356 -6.84 13.46 -2.88
CA LEU A 356 -7.04 12.91 -1.54
C LEU A 356 -8.24 13.57 -0.87
N ASN A 357 -8.95 12.75 -0.10
CA ASN A 357 -10.10 13.12 0.72
C ASN A 357 -9.62 13.56 2.10
N ALA A 358 -10.05 14.74 2.55
CA ALA A 358 -9.59 15.32 3.80
C ALA A 358 -10.38 14.85 5.03
N TYR A 359 -11.16 13.78 4.95
CA TYR A 359 -12.08 13.32 6.01
C TYR A 359 -11.50 13.37 7.43
N ALA A 360 -10.22 13.00 7.62
CA ALA A 360 -9.58 12.99 8.94
C ALA A 360 -9.37 14.42 9.47
N LEU A 361 -8.91 15.33 8.61
CA LEU A 361 -8.72 16.74 8.93
C LEU A 361 -10.06 17.47 9.06
N ASP A 362 -11.00 17.19 8.17
CA ASP A 362 -12.34 17.76 8.16
C ASP A 362 -13.12 17.36 9.42
N PHE A 363 -13.07 16.07 9.78
CA PHE A 363 -13.60 15.58 11.04
C PHE A 363 -12.90 16.22 12.24
N PHE A 364 -11.57 16.36 12.21
CA PHE A 364 -10.84 17.02 13.28
C PHE A 364 -11.25 18.48 13.45
N LYS A 365 -11.56 19.23 12.38
CA LYS A 365 -12.01 20.63 12.48
C LYS A 365 -13.44 20.74 12.99
N HIS A 366 -14.37 19.97 12.42
CA HIS A 366 -15.80 20.20 12.60
C HIS A 366 -16.51 19.20 13.52
N GLY A 367 -15.97 17.98 13.70
CA GLY A 367 -16.60 16.90 14.47
C GLY A 367 -17.94 16.40 13.89
N SER A 368 -18.30 16.81 12.67
CA SER A 368 -19.61 16.54 12.07
C SER A 368 -19.64 15.21 11.33
N LYS A 369 -20.64 14.37 11.63
CA LYS A 369 -20.91 13.13 10.89
C LYS A 369 -21.56 13.38 9.55
N ASP A 370 -22.42 14.38 9.49
CA ASP A 370 -23.20 14.67 8.29
C ASP A 370 -22.28 15.21 7.18
N ALA A 371 -21.26 16.00 7.55
CA ALA A 371 -20.20 16.43 6.63
C ALA A 371 -19.42 15.24 6.02
N LEU A 372 -19.22 14.16 6.77
CA LEU A 372 -18.53 12.96 6.25
C LEU A 372 -19.37 12.19 5.23
N GLU A 373 -20.70 12.22 5.37
CA GLU A 373 -21.64 11.54 4.47
C GLU A 373 -21.95 12.38 3.23
N GLU A 374 -22.24 13.67 3.41
CA GLU A 374 -22.64 14.58 2.34
C GLU A 374 -21.45 15.04 1.49
N ASP A 375 -20.39 15.51 2.15
CA ASP A 375 -19.25 16.14 1.49
C ASP A 375 -18.14 15.12 1.19
N ASN A 376 -17.74 14.31 2.18
CA ASN A 376 -16.66 13.32 2.02
C ASN A 376 -17.14 11.98 1.43
N ARG A 377 -18.46 11.79 1.24
CA ARG A 377 -19.11 10.65 0.57
C ARG A 377 -18.84 9.29 1.21
N PHE A 378 -18.60 9.24 2.52
CA PHE A 378 -18.51 7.98 3.23
C PHE A 378 -19.88 7.53 3.74
N TYR A 379 -20.20 6.25 3.55
CA TYR A 379 -21.35 5.65 4.23
C TYR A 379 -21.11 5.66 5.75
N ARG A 380 -22.14 5.94 6.56
CA ARG A 380 -22.01 6.11 8.03
C ARG A 380 -21.17 5.05 8.73
N GLY A 381 -21.40 3.77 8.42
CA GLY A 381 -20.64 2.66 9.02
C GLY A 381 -19.19 2.58 8.56
N ALA A 382 -18.88 2.98 7.32
CA ALA A 382 -17.53 3.04 6.80
C ALA A 382 -16.76 4.25 7.36
N ALA A 383 -17.43 5.41 7.50
CA ALA A 383 -16.85 6.62 8.07
C ALA A 383 -16.29 6.36 9.48
N PHE A 384 -17.08 5.73 10.35
CA PHE A 384 -16.63 5.37 11.69
C PHE A 384 -15.37 4.48 11.67
N ARG A 385 -15.34 3.44 10.83
CA ARG A 385 -14.19 2.52 10.77
C ARG A 385 -12.91 3.25 10.35
N ILE A 386 -12.99 4.06 9.30
CA ILE A 386 -11.81 4.77 8.79
C ILE A 386 -11.31 5.82 9.81
N LEU A 387 -12.22 6.52 10.51
CA LEU A 387 -11.84 7.41 11.59
C LEU A 387 -11.25 6.67 12.80
N GLN A 388 -11.80 5.50 13.13
CA GLN A 388 -11.31 4.65 14.21
C GLN A 388 -9.91 4.13 13.88
N ASP A 389 -9.67 3.64 12.67
CA ASP A 389 -8.36 3.18 12.21
C ASP A 389 -7.34 4.32 12.27
N PHE A 390 -7.72 5.53 11.84
CA PHE A 390 -6.86 6.72 11.94
C PHE A 390 -6.57 7.12 13.40
N SER A 391 -7.58 7.07 14.27
CA SER A 391 -7.42 7.32 15.71
C SER A 391 -6.49 6.30 16.38
N LEU A 392 -6.60 5.02 16.00
CA LEU A 392 -5.70 3.97 16.50
C LEU A 392 -4.27 4.17 16.02
N CYS A 393 -4.08 4.67 14.79
CA CYS A 393 -2.76 5.04 14.28
C CYS A 393 -2.14 6.18 15.12
N ILE A 394 -2.89 7.26 15.37
CA ILE A 394 -2.43 8.37 16.26
C ILE A 394 -2.09 7.83 17.65
N ALA A 395 -2.93 6.98 18.23
CA ALA A 395 -2.69 6.39 19.54
C ALA A 395 -1.43 5.53 19.56
N SER A 396 -1.20 4.73 18.51
CA SER A 396 0.00 3.90 18.37
C SER A 396 1.27 4.76 18.29
N ILE A 397 1.22 5.87 17.55
CA ILE A 397 2.34 6.83 17.46
C ILE A 397 2.60 7.46 18.82
N SER A 398 1.56 7.99 19.47
CA SER A 398 1.66 8.65 20.77
C SER A 398 2.25 7.73 21.84
N VAL A 399 1.76 6.49 21.95
CA VAL A 399 2.28 5.52 22.92
C VAL A 399 3.72 5.14 22.61
N SER A 400 4.05 4.89 21.33
CA SER A 400 5.42 4.53 20.94
C SER A 400 6.41 5.65 21.22
N LEU A 401 6.06 6.91 20.92
CA LEU A 401 6.91 8.07 21.21
C LEU A 401 7.14 8.24 22.72
N LYS A 402 6.09 8.04 23.53
CA LYS A 402 6.18 8.10 25.00
C LYS A 402 7.07 6.99 25.57
N GLU A 403 7.01 5.78 25.02
CA GLU A 403 7.85 4.65 25.47
C GLU A 403 9.32 4.80 25.05
N MET A 404 9.58 5.47 23.92
CA MET A 404 10.92 5.66 23.37
C MET A 404 11.65 6.88 23.94
N CYS A 405 10.94 7.93 24.31
CA CYS A 405 11.53 9.17 24.79
C CYS A 405 11.61 9.16 26.32
N GLU A 406 12.81 9.30 26.88
CA GLU A 406 13.01 9.43 28.34
C GLU A 406 12.62 10.84 28.85
N ASP A 407 12.60 11.84 27.96
CA ASP A 407 12.22 13.22 28.29
C ASP A 407 10.69 13.37 28.23
N GLU A 408 10.05 13.36 29.40
CA GLU A 408 8.60 13.57 29.53
C GLU A 408 8.15 14.96 29.07
N ASP A 409 9.07 15.92 28.95
CA ASP A 409 8.80 17.29 28.50
C ASP A 409 9.18 17.53 27.03
N ASP A 410 9.51 16.48 26.26
CA ASP A 410 9.77 16.63 24.82
C ASP A 410 8.53 17.19 24.08
N PRO A 411 8.68 18.27 23.29
CA PRO A 411 7.55 18.95 22.68
C PRO A 411 6.80 18.10 21.64
N VAL A 412 7.46 17.14 21.01
CA VAL A 412 6.82 16.24 20.05
C VAL A 412 5.98 15.20 20.80
N VAL A 413 6.51 14.60 21.87
CA VAL A 413 5.77 13.65 22.71
C VAL A 413 4.48 14.31 23.24
N LEU A 414 4.61 15.49 23.85
CA LEU A 414 3.47 16.23 24.39
C LEU A 414 2.45 16.60 23.29
N ALA A 415 2.91 16.99 22.10
CA ALA A 415 2.02 17.34 21.00
C ALA A 415 1.21 16.13 20.50
N PHE A 416 1.84 14.95 20.38
CA PHE A 416 1.14 13.73 19.98
C PHE A 416 0.20 13.20 21.07
N GLU A 417 0.53 13.37 22.35
CA GLU A 417 -0.39 13.06 23.46
C GLU A 417 -1.62 13.98 23.47
N GLN A 418 -1.42 15.29 23.28
CA GLN A 418 -2.51 16.25 23.12
C GLN A 418 -3.38 15.90 21.91
N LEU A 419 -2.76 15.63 20.76
CA LEU A 419 -3.48 15.27 19.54
C LEU A 419 -4.33 14.00 19.72
N ASN A 420 -3.74 12.96 20.32
CA ASN A 420 -4.43 11.70 20.59
C ASN A 420 -5.66 11.92 21.48
N THR A 421 -5.51 12.71 22.53
CA THR A 421 -6.60 13.05 23.45
C THR A 421 -7.73 13.81 22.73
N LEU A 422 -7.38 14.90 22.03
CA LEU A 422 -8.35 15.74 21.31
C LEU A 422 -9.10 14.96 20.23
N TYR A 423 -8.38 14.17 19.42
CA TYR A 423 -9.00 13.40 18.34
C TYR A 423 -9.94 12.33 18.88
N ARG A 424 -9.53 11.65 19.94
CA ARG A 424 -10.32 10.60 20.58
C ARG A 424 -11.56 11.14 21.28
N GLU A 425 -11.47 12.27 21.97
CA GLU A 425 -12.62 12.97 22.55
C GLU A 425 -13.64 13.39 21.50
N LYS A 426 -13.19 13.93 20.36
CA LYS A 426 -14.07 14.25 19.23
C LYS A 426 -14.72 12.99 18.66
N LEU A 427 -13.98 11.89 18.53
CA LEU A 427 -14.50 10.62 18.06
C LEU A 427 -15.55 10.02 19.00
N ASP A 428 -15.29 10.02 20.31
CA ASP A 428 -16.20 9.50 21.34
C ASP A 428 -17.46 10.40 21.48
N THR A 429 -17.31 11.72 21.33
CA THR A 429 -18.43 12.67 21.30
C THR A 429 -19.31 12.47 20.09
N ALA A 430 -18.70 12.32 18.90
CA ALA A 430 -19.44 12.03 17.69
C ALA A 430 -20.10 10.66 17.81
N TYR A 431 -19.36 9.59 18.12
CA TYR A 431 -19.84 8.20 18.16
C TYR A 431 -19.86 7.65 19.60
N PRO A 432 -20.85 8.04 20.42
CA PRO A 432 -20.91 7.59 21.80
C PRO A 432 -21.09 6.06 21.84
N ARG A 433 -20.22 5.39 22.61
CA ARG A 433 -20.37 3.98 22.91
C ARG A 433 -21.69 3.81 23.68
N ARG A 434 -22.73 3.30 23.02
CA ARG A 434 -23.93 2.85 23.75
C ARG A 434 -23.46 1.78 24.73
N ARG A 435 -23.53 2.06 26.04
CA ARG A 435 -23.54 1.01 27.06
C ARG A 435 -24.78 0.16 26.75
N ILE A 436 -24.55 -1.01 26.17
CA ILE A 436 -25.56 -2.07 26.04
C ILE A 436 -25.65 -2.78 27.38
#